data_AF-A0A497ETW8-F1
#
_entry.id   AF-A0A497ETW8-F1
#
_cell.length_a   1.000
_cell.length_b   1.000
_cell.length_c   1.000
_cell.angle_alpha   90.00
_cell.angle_beta   90.00
_cell.angle_gamma   90.00
#
_symmetry.space_group_name_H-M   'P 1'
#
loop_
_entity.id
_entity.type
_entity.pdbx_description
1 polymer ?
#
loop_
_entity_poly.entity_id
_entity_poly.type
_entity_poly.pdbx_seq_one_letter_code
_entity_poly.pdbx_strand_id
1 'polypeptide(L)'
;MSRRELKLYPLRKPVKGLPNQFKSPTKGLLSYGHVPRLSGFLQRTRTKLGLDKTPPSAYQFKDAVKDIQEIFKVFNLDAKFGWDWKKKRFKF
;
A
#
# COMPACT_ATOMS: atom_id res chain seq x y z
N MET A 1 14.73 -12.09 -5.37
CA MET A 1 15.30 -13.22 -6.13
C MET A 1 14.91 -14.51 -5.44
N SER A 2 14.59 -15.53 -6.23
CA SER A 2 14.35 -16.89 -5.75
C SER A 2 15.65 -17.52 -5.23
N ARG A 3 15.57 -18.54 -4.35
CA ARG A 3 16.74 -19.35 -3.95
C ARG A 3 17.51 -19.91 -5.16
N ARG A 4 16.81 -20.21 -6.26
CA ARG A 4 17.44 -20.67 -7.51
C ARG A 4 18.31 -19.60 -8.18
N GLU A 5 17.87 -18.34 -8.18
CA GLU A 5 18.63 -17.23 -8.81
C GLU A 5 19.84 -16.81 -7.97
N LEU A 6 19.75 -16.90 -6.64
CA LEU A 6 20.90 -16.65 -5.76
C LEU A 6 22.03 -17.68 -5.95
N LYS A 7 21.69 -18.92 -6.34
CA LYS A 7 22.67 -19.95 -6.69
C LYS A 7 23.40 -19.64 -8.01
N LEU A 8 22.71 -19.01 -8.96
CA LEU A 8 23.27 -18.57 -10.24
C LEU A 8 24.09 -17.28 -10.12
N TYR A 9 23.74 -16.40 -9.17
CA TYR A 9 24.40 -15.10 -8.97
C TYR A 9 24.79 -14.89 -7.50
N PRO A 10 25.82 -15.59 -6.99
CA PRO A 10 26.16 -15.63 -5.57
C PRO A 10 26.59 -14.28 -4.99
N LEU A 11 27.11 -13.38 -5.83
CA LEU A 11 27.55 -12.04 -5.41
C LEU A 11 26.39 -11.02 -5.31
N ARG A 12 25.18 -11.37 -5.77
CA ARG A 12 24.03 -10.46 -5.72
C ARG A 12 23.30 -10.56 -4.39
N LYS A 13 22.99 -9.42 -3.78
CA LYS A 13 22.22 -9.37 -2.52
C LYS A 13 20.78 -9.88 -2.74
N PRO A 14 20.20 -10.59 -1.75
CA PRO A 14 18.80 -10.95 -1.81
C PRO A 14 17.95 -9.68 -1.82
N VAL A 15 16.90 -9.66 -2.63
CA VAL A 15 15.87 -8.61 -2.58
C VAL A 15 15.22 -8.69 -1.21
N LYS A 16 15.59 -7.78 -0.31
CA LYS A 16 14.86 -7.57 0.94
C LYS A 16 13.60 -6.80 0.56
N GLY A 17 12.47 -7.51 0.55
CA GLY A 17 11.16 -6.88 0.41
C GLY A 17 10.89 -5.91 1.56
N LEU A 18 9.70 -5.31 1.55
CA LEU A 18 9.30 -4.39 2.61
C LEU A 18 9.28 -5.09 3.97
N PRO A 19 9.87 -4.53 5.05
CA PRO A 19 9.82 -5.13 6.37
C PRO A 19 8.38 -5.35 6.84
N ASN A 20 8.13 -6.43 7.59
CA ASN A 20 6.78 -6.84 7.99
C ASN A 20 5.97 -5.72 8.67
N GLN A 21 6.63 -4.91 9.50
CA GLN A 21 6.05 -3.77 10.21
C GLN A 21 5.41 -2.73 9.27
N PHE A 22 5.98 -2.55 8.07
CA PHE A 22 5.52 -1.57 7.09
C PHE A 22 4.54 -2.14 6.07
N LYS A 23 4.44 -3.47 5.93
CA LYS A 23 3.52 -4.11 4.96
C LYS A 23 2.07 -3.67 5.16
N SER A 24 1.57 -3.70 6.40
CA SER A 24 0.18 -3.31 6.65
C SER A 24 -0.09 -1.82 6.35
N PRO A 25 0.73 -0.86 6.87
CA PRO A 25 0.62 0.55 6.51
C PRO A 25 0.68 0.82 5.00
N THR A 26 1.66 0.24 4.31
CA THR A 26 1.83 0.46 2.87
C THR A 26 0.68 -0.15 2.06
N LYS A 27 0.16 -1.31 2.47
CA LYS A 27 -1.05 -1.87 1.85
C LYS A 27 -2.24 -0.92 2.00
N GLY A 28 -2.36 -0.26 3.15
CA GLY A 28 -3.40 0.74 3.37
C GLY A 28 -3.30 1.89 2.38
N LEU A 29 -2.10 2.47 2.27
CA LEU A 29 -1.83 3.59 1.36
C LEU A 29 -2.21 3.25 -0.08
N LEU A 30 -1.80 2.07 -0.55
CA LEU A 30 -2.11 1.61 -1.92
C LEU A 30 -3.59 1.27 -2.15
N SER A 31 -4.35 1.00 -1.08
CA SER A 31 -5.75 0.57 -1.18
C SER A 31 -6.76 1.72 -1.01
N TYR A 32 -6.48 2.66 -0.11
CA TYR A 32 -7.41 3.73 0.27
C TYR A 32 -6.69 5.06 0.59
N GLY A 33 -5.42 5.20 0.21
CA GLY A 33 -4.64 6.43 0.33
C GLY A 33 -4.27 6.83 1.76
N HIS A 34 -4.52 5.97 2.75
CA HIS A 34 -4.20 6.24 4.17
C HIS A 34 -3.58 5.00 4.81
N VAL A 35 -2.98 5.14 5.99
CA VAL A 35 -2.44 4.00 6.75
C VAL A 35 -3.55 3.16 7.41
N PRO A 36 -4.51 3.75 8.15
CA PRO A 36 -5.65 3.01 8.70
C PRO A 36 -6.85 3.02 7.76
N ARG A 37 -7.68 1.98 7.76
CA ARG A 37 -8.98 2.04 7.10
C ARG A 37 -9.92 2.95 7.89
N LEU A 38 -10.76 3.73 7.21
CA LEU A 38 -11.81 4.51 7.87
C LEU A 38 -12.83 3.59 8.55
N SER A 39 -12.78 3.51 9.88
CA SER A 39 -13.63 2.62 10.67
C SER A 39 -15.09 3.09 10.68
N GLY A 40 -16.03 2.15 10.82
CA GLY A 40 -17.45 2.48 10.94
C GLY A 40 -17.76 3.32 12.19
N PHE A 41 -16.97 3.17 13.26
CA PHE A 41 -17.06 4.03 14.44
C PHE A 41 -16.76 5.49 14.09
N LEU A 42 -15.64 5.77 13.41
CA LEU A 42 -15.29 7.13 13.00
C LEU A 42 -16.32 7.73 12.05
N GLN A 43 -16.83 6.94 11.10
CA GLN A 43 -17.90 7.38 10.19
C GLN A 43 -19.15 7.83 10.95
N ARG A 44 -19.61 7.03 11.92
CA ARG A 44 -20.78 7.36 12.75
C ARG A 44 -20.53 8.59 13.61
N THR A 45 -19.34 8.71 14.21
CA THR A 45 -18.96 9.87 15.01
C THR A 45 -18.99 11.15 14.17
N ARG A 46 -18.46 11.10 12.93
CA ARG A 46 -18.53 12.23 12.00
C ARG A 46 -19.96 12.67 11.71
N THR A 47 -20.85 11.73 11.38
CA THR A 47 -22.26 12.03 11.12
C THR A 47 -22.96 12.62 12.36
N LYS A 48 -22.67 12.13 13.57
CA LYS A 48 -23.21 12.70 14.82
C LYS A 48 -22.75 14.14 15.06
N LEU A 49 -21.58 14.50 14.57
CA LEU A 49 -21.02 15.86 14.63
C LEU A 49 -21.50 16.75 13.48
N GLY A 50 -22.43 16.28 12.63
CA GLY A 50 -22.91 17.02 11.46
C GLY A 50 -21.91 17.06 10.30
N LEU A 51 -20.84 16.26 10.35
CA LEU A 51 -19.87 16.15 9.28
C LEU A 51 -20.22 15.02 8.31
N ASP A 52 -19.74 15.14 7.08
CA ASP A 52 -19.84 14.08 6.10
C ASP A 52 -19.24 12.77 6.61
N LYS A 53 -19.97 11.68 6.39
CA LYS A 53 -19.62 10.32 6.82
C LYS A 53 -18.20 9.93 6.42
N THR A 54 -17.82 10.28 5.20
CA THR A 54 -16.47 10.14 4.65
C THR A 54 -15.81 11.52 4.58
N PRO A 55 -14.58 11.69 5.09
CA PRO A 55 -13.88 12.96 4.94
C PRO A 55 -13.49 13.21 3.47
N PRO A 56 -13.39 14.48 3.04
CA PRO A 56 -12.99 14.87 1.69
C PRO A 56 -11.47 14.69 1.49
N SER A 57 -11.02 13.44 1.54
CA SER A 57 -9.64 13.03 1.30
C SER A 57 -9.59 11.84 0.35
N ALA A 58 -8.47 11.14 0.24
CA ALA A 58 -8.35 9.93 -0.57
C ALA A 58 -9.35 8.80 -0.17
N TYR A 59 -10.04 8.90 0.97
CA TYR A 59 -11.19 8.03 1.26
C TYR A 59 -12.39 8.28 0.35
N GLN A 60 -12.60 9.52 -0.08
CA GLN A 60 -13.68 9.93 -0.96
C GLN A 60 -13.20 10.05 -2.42
N PHE A 61 -12.05 10.68 -2.63
CA PHE A 61 -11.50 10.94 -3.96
C PHE A 61 -10.61 9.78 -4.41
N LYS A 62 -11.17 8.90 -5.25
CA LYS A 62 -10.47 7.72 -5.77
C LYS A 62 -9.27 8.07 -6.67
N ASP A 63 -9.29 9.23 -7.31
CA ASP A 63 -8.19 9.66 -8.17
C ASP A 63 -6.92 9.92 -7.36
N ALA A 64 -7.04 10.47 -6.15
CA ALA A 64 -5.90 10.60 -5.23
C ALA A 64 -5.26 9.24 -4.87
N VAL A 65 -6.05 8.15 -4.82
CA VAL A 65 -5.50 6.80 -4.63
C VAL A 65 -4.75 6.33 -5.89
N LYS A 66 -5.23 6.66 -7.08
CA LYS A 66 -4.54 6.35 -8.34
C LYS A 66 -3.21 7.11 -8.42
N ASP A 67 -3.18 8.37 -8.02
CA ASP A 67 -1.96 9.17 -8.01
C ASP A 67 -0.89 8.54 -7.09
N ILE A 68 -1.29 8.07 -5.90
CA ILE A 68 -0.38 7.33 -5.00
C ILE A 68 0.14 6.05 -5.66
N GLN A 69 -0.73 5.31 -6.37
CA GLN A 69 -0.32 4.11 -7.09
C GLN A 69 0.63 4.42 -8.25
N GLU A 70 0.42 5.53 -8.94
CA GLU A 70 1.26 6.00 -10.03
C GLU A 70 2.64 6.41 -9.52
N ILE A 71 2.71 7.20 -8.44
CA ILE A 71 3.97 7.51 -7.74
C ILE A 71 4.73 6.22 -7.42
N PHE A 72 4.05 5.20 -6.90
CA PHE A 72 4.66 3.90 -6.61
C PHE A 72 5.29 3.23 -7.83
N LYS A 73 4.65 3.33 -9.00
CA LYS A 73 5.14 2.77 -10.25
C LYS A 73 6.30 3.60 -10.83
N VAL A 74 6.17 4.92 -10.82
CA VAL A 74 7.20 5.86 -11.31
C VAL A 74 8.52 5.68 -10.56
N PHE A 75 8.45 5.51 -9.24
CA PHE A 75 9.63 5.26 -8.40
C PHE A 75 10.04 3.78 -8.32
N ASN A 76 9.39 2.89 -9.08
CA ASN A 76 9.65 1.45 -9.11
C ASN A 76 9.62 0.79 -7.70
N LEU A 77 8.78 1.34 -6.81
CA LEU A 77 8.65 0.87 -5.42
C LEU A 77 7.89 -0.45 -5.35
N ASP A 78 6.99 -0.69 -6.30
CA ASP A 78 6.26 -1.95 -6.42
C ASP A 78 7.21 -3.14 -6.67
N ALA A 79 8.19 -3.00 -7.57
CA ALA A 79 9.20 -4.02 -7.78
C ALA A 79 10.12 -4.16 -6.56
N LYS A 80 10.58 -3.03 -5.99
CA LYS A 80 11.47 -3.02 -4.82
C LYS A 80 10.84 -3.67 -3.59
N PHE A 81 9.55 -3.40 -3.34
CA PHE A 81 8.83 -3.93 -2.19
C PHE A 81 8.19 -5.30 -2.46
N GLY A 82 8.16 -5.73 -3.72
CA GLY A 82 7.55 -6.99 -4.13
C GLY A 82 6.02 -6.95 -4.07
N TRP A 83 5.41 -5.81 -4.40
CA TRP A 83 3.95 -5.66 -4.46
C TRP A 83 3.38 -6.36 -5.72
N ASP A 84 2.32 -7.12 -5.54
CA ASP A 84 1.56 -7.75 -6.64
C ASP A 84 0.27 -6.96 -6.87
N TRP A 85 0.20 -6.22 -7.98
CA TRP A 85 -0.96 -5.40 -8.34
C TRP A 85 -2.25 -6.22 -8.56
N LYS A 86 -2.14 -7.47 -9.04
CA LYS A 86 -3.29 -8.34 -9.29
C LYS A 86 -3.82 -8.94 -7.98
N LYS A 87 -2.91 -9.41 -7.13
CA LYS A 87 -3.25 -10.05 -5.84
C LYS A 87 -3.39 -9.08 -4.68
N LYS A 88 -3.02 -7.80 -4.86
CA LYS A 88 -3.00 -6.72 -3.84
C LYS A 88 -2.30 -7.16 -2.54
N ARG A 89 -1.15 -7.82 -2.67
CA ARG A 89 -0.35 -8.35 -1.56
C ARG A 89 1.14 -8.31 -1.87
N PHE A 90 1.97 -8.29 -0.83
CA PHE A 90 3.42 -8.45 -0.95
C PHE A 90 3.77 -9.92 -1.21
N LYS A 91 4.74 -10.16 -2.11
CA LYS A 91 5.22 -11.50 -2.48
C LYS A 91 6.12 -12.13 -1.41
N PHE A 92 6.85 -11.29 -0.68
CA PHE A 92 7.79 -11.65 0.38
C PHE A 92 7.35 -11.02 1.69
#